data_AF-A0AAJ3V096-F1
#
_entry.id   AF-A0AAJ3V096-F1
#
_cell.length_a   1.000
_cell.length_b   1.000
_cell.length_c   1.000
_cell.angle_alpha   90.00
_cell.angle_beta   90.00
_cell.angle_gamma   90.00
#
_symmetry.space_group_name_H-M   'P 1'
#
loop_
_entity.id
_entity.type
_entity.pdbx_description
1 polymer ?
#
loop_
_entity_poly.entity_id
_entity_poly.type
_entity_poly.pdbx_seq_one_letter_code
_entity_poly.pdbx_strand_id
1 'polypeptide(L)'
;MDEGPLGTAKQYDLRPTNADLAPPKGAQGRGNAWVRGQDGKIVGLFDYPGGLPGVFAQNVTDLELEDMTIRRPEPLPAGWNPAITVIW
;
A
#
# COMPACT_ATOMS: atom_id res chain seq x y z
N MET A 1 9.86 -0.68 -30.27
CA MET A 1 8.96 -1.13 -29.19
C MET A 1 8.02 0.03 -28.95
N ASP A 2 6.75 -0.18 -29.22
CA ASP A 2 5.75 0.87 -29.12
C ASP A 2 5.28 0.98 -27.67
N GLU A 3 5.05 2.21 -27.21
CA GLU A 3 4.54 2.45 -25.86
C GLU A 3 3.06 2.10 -25.79
N GLY A 4 2.62 1.55 -24.66
CA GLY A 4 1.19 1.28 -24.43
C GLY A 4 0.35 2.57 -24.43
N PRO A 5 -1.00 2.47 -24.42
CA PRO A 5 -1.91 3.62 -24.59
C PRO A 5 -1.73 4.80 -23.61
N LEU A 6 -1.02 4.57 -22.50
CA LEU A 6 -0.71 5.58 -21.48
C LEU A 6 0.71 6.18 -21.60
N GLY A 7 1.53 5.74 -22.56
CA GLY A 7 2.80 6.39 -22.94
C GLY A 7 3.95 6.28 -21.94
N THR A 8 3.90 5.34 -20.97
CA THR A 8 4.92 5.28 -19.90
C THR A 8 5.55 3.90 -19.68
N ALA A 9 5.10 2.87 -20.40
CA ALA A 9 5.65 1.52 -20.27
C ALA A 9 5.93 0.92 -21.65
N LYS A 10 7.13 0.35 -21.82
CA LYS A 10 7.65 -0.16 -23.10
C LYS A 10 7.44 -1.66 -23.33
N GLN A 11 6.90 -2.40 -22.34
CA GLN A 11 6.66 -3.85 -22.49
C GLN A 11 5.52 -4.41 -21.64
N TYR A 12 5.36 -3.98 -20.38
CA TYR A 12 4.18 -4.27 -19.56
C TYR A 12 3.86 -3.05 -18.68
N ASP A 13 2.65 -2.49 -18.78
CA ASP A 13 2.13 -1.53 -17.80
C ASP A 13 1.43 -2.32 -16.70
N LEU A 14 2.13 -2.53 -15.57
CA LEU A 14 1.58 -3.26 -14.40
C LEU A 14 0.72 -2.36 -13.50
N ARG A 15 0.51 -1.10 -13.88
CA ARG A 15 -0.40 -0.22 -13.13
C ARG A 15 -1.84 -0.63 -13.43
N PRO A 16 -2.74 -0.56 -12.45
CA PRO A 16 -4.14 -0.89 -12.65
C PRO A 16 -4.77 0.04 -13.70
N THR A 17 -5.48 -0.58 -14.63
CA THR A 17 -6.38 0.08 -15.58
C THR A 17 -7.75 0.34 -14.94
N ASN A 18 -8.59 1.13 -15.60
CA ASN A 18 -9.97 1.35 -15.15
C ASN A 18 -10.78 0.05 -15.03
N ALA A 19 -10.49 -0.95 -15.88
CA ALA A 19 -11.14 -2.25 -15.83
C ALA A 19 -10.79 -3.02 -14.54
N ASP A 20 -9.62 -2.75 -13.98
CA ASP A 20 -9.18 -3.39 -12.76
C ASP A 20 -9.83 -2.77 -11.50
N LEU A 21 -10.40 -1.55 -11.58
CA LEU A 21 -11.08 -0.89 -10.46
C LEU A 21 -12.49 -1.44 -10.19
N ALA A 22 -13.08 -2.17 -11.14
CA ALA A 22 -14.43 -2.69 -11.06
C ALA A 22 -14.49 -4.12 -11.65
N PRO A 23 -13.88 -5.13 -10.98
CA PRO A 23 -13.89 -6.49 -11.48
C PRO A 23 -15.34 -7.02 -11.61
N PRO A 24 -15.64 -7.85 -12.63
CA PRO A 24 -16.96 -8.43 -12.81
C PRO A 24 -17.42 -9.23 -11.58
N LYS A 25 -18.74 -9.20 -11.30
CA LYS A 25 -19.33 -10.05 -10.25
C LYS A 25 -18.99 -11.53 -10.52
N GLY A 26 -18.47 -12.21 -9.51
CA GLY A 26 -18.12 -13.63 -9.60
C GLY A 26 -16.73 -13.93 -10.14
N ALA A 27 -15.91 -12.91 -10.46
CA ALA A 27 -14.50 -13.12 -10.75
C ALA A 27 -13.78 -13.71 -9.51
N GLN A 28 -13.05 -14.81 -9.71
CA GLN A 28 -12.20 -15.43 -8.69
C GLN A 28 -10.74 -15.03 -8.94
N GLY A 29 -9.98 -14.83 -7.87
CA GLY A 29 -8.64 -14.24 -7.90
C GLY A 29 -8.67 -12.75 -7.50
N ARG A 30 -7.49 -12.15 -7.29
CA ARG A 30 -7.40 -10.71 -7.01
C ARG A 30 -7.72 -9.95 -8.31
N GLY A 31 -8.95 -9.49 -8.45
CA GLY A 31 -9.28 -8.41 -9.37
C GLY A 31 -8.58 -7.14 -8.88
N ASN A 32 -7.28 -7.07 -9.14
CA ASN A 32 -6.27 -6.15 -8.60
C ASN A 32 -6.34 -5.84 -7.08
N ALA A 33 -5.31 -5.20 -6.52
CA ALA A 33 -5.29 -4.77 -5.13
C ALA A 33 -5.93 -3.38 -4.94
N TRP A 34 -6.87 -2.98 -5.81
CA TRP A 34 -7.34 -1.59 -5.90
C TRP A 34 -8.87 -1.46 -6.05
N VAL A 35 -9.62 -2.54 -5.78
CA VAL A 35 -11.08 -2.46 -5.66
C VAL A 35 -11.43 -1.49 -4.54
N ARG A 36 -12.29 -0.51 -4.86
CA ARG A 36 -12.79 0.45 -3.88
C ARG A 36 -14.04 -0.09 -3.18
N GLY A 37 -14.09 0.04 -1.86
CA GLY A 37 -15.26 -0.20 -1.04
C GLY A 37 -16.30 0.92 -1.21
N GLN A 38 -17.43 0.76 -0.54
CA GLN A 38 -18.49 1.80 -0.52
C GLN A 38 -18.01 3.12 0.11
N ASP A 39 -16.98 3.05 0.94
CA ASP A 39 -16.28 4.18 1.55
C ASP A 39 -15.25 4.85 0.61
N GLY A 40 -15.09 4.34 -0.61
CA GLY A 40 -14.12 4.83 -1.59
C GLY A 40 -12.67 4.43 -1.31
N LYS A 41 -12.39 3.76 -0.18
CA LYS A 41 -11.06 3.23 0.16
C LYS A 41 -10.82 1.91 -0.52
N ILE A 42 -9.56 1.52 -0.65
CA ILE A 42 -9.21 0.20 -1.17
C ILE A 42 -9.61 -0.87 -0.15
N VAL A 43 -10.35 -1.87 -0.60
CA VAL A 43 -10.76 -2.99 0.25
C VAL A 43 -9.52 -3.72 0.78
N GLY A 44 -9.47 -3.89 2.11
CA GLY A 44 -8.35 -4.55 2.79
C GLY A 44 -7.15 -3.66 3.11
N LEU A 45 -7.17 -2.38 2.72
CA LEU A 45 -6.24 -1.38 3.24
C LEU A 45 -6.90 -0.60 4.39
N PHE A 46 -6.08 -0.18 5.34
CA PHE A 46 -6.50 0.65 6.46
C PHE A 46 -5.39 1.66 6.78
N ASP A 47 -5.77 2.74 7.47
CA ASP A 47 -4.82 3.76 7.87
C ASP A 47 -3.93 3.23 9.01
N TYR A 48 -2.62 3.48 8.92
CA TYR A 48 -1.72 3.15 10.03
C TYR A 48 -2.16 3.89 11.30
N PRO A 49 -2.28 3.20 12.45
CA PRO A 49 -2.62 3.84 13.71
C PRO A 49 -1.66 4.99 14.01
N GLY A 50 -2.18 6.21 14.16
CA GLY A 50 -1.37 7.39 14.47
C GLY A 50 -0.52 7.94 13.33
N GLY A 51 -0.67 7.45 12.09
CA GLY A 51 0.09 7.89 10.92
C GLY A 51 1.19 6.93 10.49
N LEU A 52 2.02 7.31 9.51
CA LEU A 52 3.07 6.46 8.95
C LEU A 52 4.22 6.24 9.97
N PRO A 53 4.46 5.02 10.46
CA PRO A 53 5.61 4.71 11.32
C PRO A 53 6.85 4.33 10.50
N GLY A 54 7.98 4.15 11.17
CA GLY A 54 9.16 3.52 10.57
C GLY A 54 8.99 2.01 10.40
N VAL A 55 8.37 1.35 11.37
CA VAL A 55 7.94 -0.05 11.30
C VAL A 55 6.49 -0.16 11.75
N PHE A 56 5.68 -0.84 10.95
CA PHE A 56 4.36 -1.30 11.34
C PHE A 56 4.32 -2.83 11.27
N ALA A 57 3.91 -3.48 12.35
CA ALA A 57 3.66 -4.91 12.36
C ALA A 57 2.28 -5.15 12.97
N GLN A 58 1.46 -5.92 12.25
CA GLN A 58 0.13 -6.30 12.72
C GLN A 58 -0.05 -7.81 12.59
N ASN A 59 -0.55 -8.44 13.65
CA ASN A 59 -0.80 -9.89 13.67
C ASN A 59 0.47 -10.72 13.32
N VAL A 60 1.63 -10.24 13.76
CA VAL A 60 2.93 -10.93 13.65
C VAL A 60 3.30 -11.48 15.02
N THR A 61 3.73 -12.74 15.06
CA THR A 61 4.28 -13.38 16.25
C THR A 61 5.79 -13.47 16.11
N ASP A 62 6.52 -13.31 17.22
CA ASP A 62 7.97 -13.46 17.31
C ASP A 62 8.75 -12.58 16.30
N LEU A 63 8.35 -11.32 16.12
CA LEU A 63 9.08 -10.37 15.29
C LEU A 63 10.39 -9.95 15.97
N GLU A 64 11.50 -10.37 15.39
CA GLU A 64 12.85 -9.94 15.77
C GLU A 64 13.39 -8.93 14.74
N LEU A 65 13.95 -7.83 15.23
CA LEU A 65 14.61 -6.80 14.42
C LEU A 65 16.03 -6.61 14.94
N GLU A 66 17.02 -6.98 14.13
CA GLU A 66 18.44 -6.85 14.48
C GLU A 66 19.15 -5.92 13.49
N ASP A 67 20.15 -5.18 13.98
CA ASP A 67 21.01 -4.27 13.22
C ASP A 67 20.27 -3.29 12.26
N MET A 68 19.11 -2.80 12.71
CA MET A 68 18.27 -1.92 11.90
C MET A 68 18.45 -0.44 12.26
N THR A 69 18.74 0.40 11.25
CA THR A 69 18.75 1.87 11.38
C THR A 69 17.62 2.48 10.55
N ILE A 70 16.69 3.18 11.19
CA ILE A 70 15.63 3.93 10.52
C ILE A 70 15.92 5.42 10.63
N ARG A 71 16.07 6.09 9.49
CA ARG A 71 16.25 7.54 9.40
C ARG A 71 14.95 8.20 8.97
N ARG A 72 14.55 9.25 9.69
CA ARG A 72 13.32 10.00 9.43
C ARG A 72 13.65 11.50 9.31
N PRO A 73 12.89 12.27 8.53
CA PRO A 73 13.07 13.72 8.46
C PRO A 73 12.82 14.38 9.82
N GLU A 74 13.51 15.48 10.10
CA GLU A 74 13.28 16.33 11.27
C GLU A 74 13.02 17.77 10.79
N PRO A 75 11.82 18.35 11.03
CA PRO A 75 10.70 17.75 11.75
C PRO A 75 10.00 16.64 10.94
N LEU A 76 9.27 15.78 11.66
CA LEU A 76 8.43 14.78 11.02
C LEU A 76 7.38 15.44 10.12
N PRO A 77 7.16 14.94 8.88
CA PRO A 77 6.10 15.44 8.03
C PRO A 77 4.72 15.19 8.65
N ALA A 78 3.75 16.03 8.29
CA ALA A 78 2.36 15.85 8.71
C ALA A 78 1.84 14.45 8.33
N GLY A 79 1.11 13.81 9.24
CA GLY A 79 0.57 12.45 9.05
C GLY A 79 1.56 11.32 9.32
N TRP A 80 2.78 11.61 9.77
CA TRP A 80 3.72 10.60 10.24
C TRP A 80 3.54 10.34 11.73
N ASN A 81 3.69 9.07 12.13
CA ASN A 81 3.52 8.68 13.52
C ASN A 81 4.74 9.13 14.35
N PRO A 82 4.58 9.81 15.48
CA PRO A 82 5.71 10.18 16.34
C PRO A 82 6.49 8.96 16.86
N ALA A 83 5.83 7.82 17.07
CA ALA A 83 6.49 6.56 17.38
C ALA A 83 7.15 5.97 16.12
N ILE A 84 8.37 5.46 16.29
CA ILE A 84 9.10 4.81 15.20
C ILE A 84 8.58 3.41 14.88
N THR A 85 8.10 2.69 15.91
CA THR A 85 7.59 1.33 15.80
C THR A 85 6.18 1.28 16.37
N VAL A 86 5.26 0.70 15.59
CA VAL A 86 3.88 0.43 16.00
C VAL A 86 3.61 -1.06 15.80
N ILE A 87 3.29 -1.75 16.89
CA ILE A 87 2.93 -3.17 16.90
C ILE A 87 1.47 -3.27 17.34
N TRP A 88 0.65 -3.97 16.56
CA TRP A 88 -0.80 -4.09 16.77
C TRP A 88 -1.32 -5.52 16.65
#